data_AF-A0A8T1SUS1-F1
#
_entry.id   AF-A0A8T1SUS1-F1
#
_cell.length_a   1.000
_cell.length_b   1.000
_cell.length_c   1.000
_cell.angle_alpha   90.00
_cell.angle_beta   90.00
_cell.angle_gamma   90.00
#
_symmetry.space_group_name_H-M   'P 1'
#
loop_
_entity.id
_entity.type
_entity.pdbx_description
1 polymer ?
#
loop_
_entity_poly.entity_id
_entity_poly.type
_entity_poly.pdbx_seq_one_letter_code
_entity_poly.pdbx_strand_id
1 'polypeptide(L)'
;MATEVATMLQLPYESTDSSSKYSVGHIQTLKKSAIKTSPLKLLDPGRSKLTTVETKRIISVLDETIFKIELISLITHITEFLEGLSTILGSELMGALKEHEWLSNNMEALLTQLQREGFLKQEDGRGDLVGSEEQISHLQLHQQAVKSSIRNILRLFQADPLASQAVRDEAYARDLSAEVFIQSLSGFRGFLFEKLLTSPLEEQEKIQFMEEISLRDKKNTETIAALEAELAAVIQNRDDEIMKKNAAIRDLKSHLLHLEKFSESQIQRTKQEAEKLQKGELRISQAKCAKIQQDTHQLRTQLNVLIIDNRDSELALRKKKYKVEMEIENWIQKYDADMGEKQVPSVVKTVGSSSRGLVHVDPTQGVHVMYTDKPFQRRTTVTIRQVTIFLPCFCIQLLSAV
;
A
#
# COMPACT_ATOMS: atom_id res chain seq x y z
N MET A 1 13.32 -18.06 21.26
CA MET A 1 11.86 -18.27 21.43
C MET A 1 11.19 -17.32 20.47
N ALA A 2 11.23 -17.67 19.18
CA ALA A 2 10.06 -18.08 18.38
C ALA A 2 9.20 -16.85 18.01
N THR A 3 9.46 -16.15 16.90
CA THR A 3 9.16 -16.50 15.49
C THR A 3 7.68 -16.80 15.27
N GLU A 4 6.97 -15.93 14.53
CA GLU A 4 6.08 -16.28 13.39
C GLU A 4 5.44 -15.01 12.79
N VAL A 5 5.88 -14.59 11.60
CA VAL A 5 5.27 -14.81 10.27
C VAL A 5 4.22 -13.74 9.92
N ALA A 6 4.67 -12.70 9.21
CA ALA A 6 3.83 -11.82 8.42
C ALA A 6 3.75 -12.40 7.00
N THR A 7 2.56 -12.86 6.61
CA THR A 7 2.26 -13.28 5.23
C THR A 7 1.12 -12.42 4.67
N MET A 8 1.49 -11.62 3.65
CA MET A 8 0.80 -11.42 2.38
C MET A 8 -0.74 -11.53 2.37
N LEU A 9 -1.41 -10.40 2.19
CA LEU A 9 -2.67 -10.33 1.46
C LEU A 9 -2.59 -9.19 0.43
N GLN A 10 -2.08 -9.56 -0.75
CA GLN A 10 -2.31 -8.88 -2.01
C GLN A 10 -3.82 -8.88 -2.27
N LEU A 11 -4.44 -7.71 -2.42
CA LEU A 11 -5.78 -7.59 -3.02
C LEU A 11 -5.64 -7.04 -4.44
N PRO A 12 -6.42 -7.54 -5.42
CA PRO A 12 -6.29 -7.17 -6.82
C PRO A 12 -6.88 -5.77 -7.03
N TYR A 13 -6.07 -4.87 -7.61
CA TYR A 13 -6.54 -3.60 -8.13
C TYR A 13 -7.21 -3.85 -9.48
N GLU A 14 -8.55 -3.82 -9.51
CA GLU A 14 -9.30 -3.77 -10.77
C GLU A 14 -9.13 -2.38 -11.40
N SER A 15 -8.46 -2.35 -12.54
CA SER A 15 -8.38 -1.19 -13.42
C SER A 15 -9.75 -0.92 -14.03
N THR A 16 -10.36 0.21 -13.67
CA THR A 16 -11.46 0.78 -14.46
C THR A 16 -10.86 1.64 -15.56
N ASP A 17 -10.85 1.07 -16.76
CA ASP A 17 -10.67 1.78 -18.01
C ASP A 17 -11.68 2.92 -18.10
N SER A 18 -11.21 4.16 -18.01
CA SER A 18 -11.95 5.32 -18.49
C SER A 18 -11.04 6.10 -19.43
N SER A 19 -11.30 5.85 -20.71
CA SER A 19 -10.74 6.55 -21.86
C SER A 19 -10.97 8.05 -21.71
N SER A 20 -9.91 8.79 -21.39
CA SER A 20 -9.88 10.25 -21.52
C SER A 20 -8.78 10.64 -22.49
N LYS A 21 -9.19 10.84 -23.75
CA LYS A 21 -8.40 11.40 -24.83
C LYS A 21 -7.91 12.80 -24.43
N TYR A 22 -6.65 12.93 -24.04
CA TYR A 22 -5.93 14.20 -24.10
C TYR A 22 -4.94 14.16 -25.27
N SER A 23 -5.28 14.97 -26.26
CA SER A 23 -4.54 15.23 -27.48
C SER A 23 -3.15 15.79 -27.14
N VAL A 24 -2.10 15.00 -27.37
CA VAL A 24 -0.71 15.46 -27.36
C VAL A 24 -0.54 16.45 -28.49
N GLY A 25 -0.51 17.74 -28.14
CA GLY A 25 -0.20 18.83 -29.03
C GLY A 25 1.23 18.73 -29.55
N HIS A 26 1.35 18.32 -30.81
CA HIS A 26 2.33 18.79 -31.79
C HIS A 26 3.70 19.24 -31.23
N ILE A 27 4.60 18.28 -31.00
CA ILE A 27 6.04 18.57 -30.96
C ILE A 27 6.44 18.93 -32.38
N GLN A 28 6.60 20.24 -32.61
CA GLN A 28 7.09 20.77 -33.86
C GLN A 28 8.55 20.36 -34.02
N THR A 29 8.76 19.34 -34.85
CA THR A 29 10.06 18.85 -35.28
C THR A 29 10.74 19.91 -36.16
N LEU A 30 11.49 20.81 -35.52
CA LEU A 30 12.38 21.72 -36.23
C LEU A 30 13.67 20.99 -36.62
N LYS A 31 13.65 20.51 -37.87
CA LYS A 31 14.76 20.38 -38.82
C LYS A 31 16.04 19.70 -38.33
N LYS A 32 16.02 18.39 -38.58
CA LYS A 32 17.18 17.52 -38.80
C LYS A 32 17.96 17.98 -40.05
N SER A 33 19.00 18.82 -39.88
CA SER A 33 20.12 18.91 -40.82
C SER A 33 21.29 19.68 -40.22
N ALA A 34 22.27 18.98 -39.66
CA ALA A 34 23.71 19.20 -39.85
C ALA A 34 24.52 18.48 -38.75
N ILE A 35 25.32 17.51 -39.20
CA ILE A 35 26.54 16.99 -38.57
C ILE A 35 26.35 16.15 -37.27
N LYS A 36 26.44 14.83 -37.46
CA LYS A 36 26.73 13.83 -36.42
C LYS A 36 28.19 13.95 -35.94
N THR A 37 28.56 15.08 -35.35
CA THR A 37 29.68 15.10 -34.39
C THR A 37 29.05 14.80 -33.04
N SER A 38 29.60 13.82 -32.31
CA SER A 38 29.21 13.62 -30.91
C SER A 38 29.34 14.97 -30.20
N PRO A 39 28.36 15.41 -29.38
CA PRO A 39 28.36 16.74 -28.78
C PRO A 39 29.67 17.08 -28.05
N LEU A 40 30.34 16.05 -27.53
CA LEU A 40 31.63 16.15 -26.85
C LEU A 40 32.82 16.43 -27.79
N LYS A 41 32.74 16.07 -29.08
CA LYS A 41 33.81 16.35 -30.07
C LYS A 41 33.96 17.83 -30.39
N LEU A 42 32.99 18.67 -30.01
CA LEU A 42 33.10 20.12 -30.12
C LEU A 42 34.04 20.70 -29.04
N LEU A 43 34.35 19.93 -28.00
CA LEU A 43 35.25 20.35 -26.92
C LEU A 43 36.72 20.03 -27.21
N ASP A 44 36.96 19.11 -28.14
CA ASP A 44 38.29 18.67 -28.55
C ASP A 44 38.87 19.65 -29.58
N PRO A 45 40.19 19.92 -29.58
CA PRO A 45 40.81 20.73 -30.61
C PRO A 45 40.56 20.16 -32.01
N GLY A 46 40.23 21.02 -32.98
CA GLY A 46 39.95 20.59 -34.36
C GLY A 46 41.18 20.03 -35.09
N ARG A 47 42.38 20.28 -34.56
CA ARG A 47 43.67 19.88 -35.14
C ARG A 47 44.45 19.01 -34.17
N SER A 48 45.20 18.05 -34.69
CA SER A 48 46.06 17.16 -33.91
C SER A 48 47.56 17.50 -33.96
N LYS A 49 47.96 18.48 -34.80
CA LYS A 49 49.35 18.85 -35.02
C LYS A 49 49.54 20.36 -35.07
N LEU A 50 50.64 20.81 -34.46
CA LEU A 50 51.08 22.21 -34.52
C LEU A 50 51.64 22.53 -35.91
N THR A 51 51.11 23.58 -36.54
CA THR A 51 51.49 23.97 -37.91
C THR A 51 52.55 25.07 -37.94
N THR A 52 52.58 25.96 -36.96
CA THR A 52 53.51 27.11 -36.94
C THR A 52 54.84 26.74 -36.29
N VAL A 53 55.91 27.46 -36.66
CA VAL A 53 57.24 27.21 -36.11
C VAL A 53 57.31 27.68 -34.65
N GLU A 54 56.62 28.78 -34.34
CA GLU A 54 56.55 29.39 -33.01
C GLU A 54 55.91 28.45 -31.99
N THR A 55 54.77 27.83 -32.34
CA THR A 55 54.09 26.87 -31.46
C THR A 55 54.92 25.62 -31.22
N LYS A 56 55.59 25.10 -32.27
CA LYS A 56 56.55 23.99 -32.14
C LYS A 56 57.74 24.34 -31.24
N ARG A 57 58.27 25.58 -31.34
CA ARG A 57 59.36 26.05 -30.48
C ARG A 57 58.94 26.11 -29.00
N ILE A 58 57.73 26.60 -28.71
CA ILE A 58 57.22 26.66 -27.32
C ILE A 58 57.21 25.26 -26.69
N ILE A 59 56.66 24.27 -27.40
CA ILE A 59 56.64 22.88 -26.91
C ILE A 59 58.05 22.29 -26.84
N SER A 60 58.91 22.54 -27.82
CA SER A 60 60.30 22.06 -27.80
C SER A 60 61.09 22.60 -26.61
N VAL A 61 60.89 23.86 -26.22
CA VAL A 61 61.53 24.44 -25.04
C VAL A 61 61.04 23.74 -23.77
N LEU A 62 59.75 23.39 -23.68
CA LEU A 62 59.20 22.63 -22.56
C LEU A 62 59.72 21.20 -22.51
N ASP A 63 59.74 20.51 -23.65
CA ASP A 63 60.26 19.15 -23.76
C ASP A 63 61.75 19.11 -23.35
N GLU A 64 62.53 20.11 -23.78
CA GLU A 64 63.94 20.26 -23.37
C GLU A 64 64.09 20.61 -21.88
N THR A 65 63.17 21.40 -21.33
CA THR A 65 63.17 21.76 -19.91
C THR A 65 62.83 20.55 -19.04
N ILE A 66 61.81 19.76 -19.40
CA ILE A 66 61.45 18.51 -18.73
C ILE A 66 62.64 17.56 -18.77
N PHE A 67 63.24 17.34 -19.95
CA PHE A 67 64.41 16.50 -20.12
C PHE A 67 65.58 16.90 -19.20
N LYS A 68 65.89 18.20 -19.12
CA LYS A 68 66.96 18.69 -18.23
C LYS A 68 66.64 18.45 -16.75
N ILE A 69 65.40 18.70 -16.33
CA ILE A 69 65.00 18.51 -14.93
C ILE A 69 65.00 17.03 -14.56
N GLU A 70 64.55 16.15 -15.45
CA GLU A 70 64.61 14.70 -15.27
C GLU A 70 66.04 14.22 -14.99
N LEU A 71 67.02 14.74 -15.74
CA LEU A 71 68.43 14.41 -15.52
C LEU A 71 68.99 15.04 -14.25
N ILE A 72 68.75 16.33 -14.01
CA ILE A 72 69.27 17.04 -12.82
C ILE A 72 68.77 16.38 -11.54
N SER A 73 67.49 15.97 -11.51
CA SER A 73 66.86 15.33 -10.35
C SER A 73 67.54 14.03 -9.91
N LEU A 74 68.32 13.41 -10.81
CA LEU A 74 69.00 12.14 -10.58
C LEU A 74 70.51 12.30 -10.38
N ILE A 75 71.08 13.49 -10.56
CA ILE A 75 72.54 13.71 -10.49
C ILE A 75 73.12 13.19 -9.18
N THR A 76 72.52 13.53 -8.04
CA THR A 76 72.99 13.08 -6.71
C THR A 76 73.01 11.56 -6.58
N HIS A 77 71.97 10.89 -7.07
CA HIS A 77 71.90 9.43 -7.04
C HIS A 77 72.94 8.77 -7.96
N ILE A 78 73.12 9.32 -9.16
CA ILE A 78 74.11 8.80 -10.12
C ILE A 78 75.53 8.98 -9.59
N THR A 79 75.82 10.11 -8.90
CA THR A 79 77.14 10.33 -8.29
C THR A 79 77.44 9.30 -7.20
N GLU A 80 76.44 8.83 -6.46
CA GLU A 80 76.60 7.77 -5.47
C GLU A 80 76.78 6.38 -6.10
N PHE A 81 76.23 6.13 -7.30
CA PHE A 81 76.27 4.84 -8.00
C PHE A 81 77.09 4.85 -9.30
N LEU A 82 78.16 5.64 -9.36
CA LEU A 82 78.98 5.81 -10.58
C LEU A 82 79.59 4.52 -11.12
N GLU A 83 79.96 3.57 -10.26
CA GLU A 83 80.66 2.35 -10.68
C GLU A 83 79.75 1.42 -11.50
N GLY A 84 78.46 1.35 -11.16
CA GLY A 84 77.49 0.50 -11.85
C GLY A 84 77.12 1.01 -13.25
N LEU A 85 77.24 2.32 -13.48
CA LEU A 85 76.93 2.97 -14.76
C LEU A 85 78.18 3.29 -15.60
N SER A 86 79.36 2.88 -15.12
CA SER A 86 80.67 3.25 -15.70
C SER A 86 80.84 2.83 -17.16
N THR A 87 80.26 1.70 -17.56
CA THR A 87 80.33 1.17 -18.93
C THR A 87 79.47 1.93 -19.92
N ILE A 88 78.39 2.56 -19.44
CA ILE A 88 77.40 3.27 -20.27
C ILE A 88 77.71 4.77 -20.32
N LEU A 89 78.11 5.37 -19.21
CA LEU A 89 78.40 6.81 -19.12
C LEU A 89 79.68 7.19 -19.89
N GLY A 90 80.66 6.28 -20.01
CA GLY A 90 81.95 6.58 -20.61
C GLY A 90 82.85 7.46 -19.74
N SER A 91 84.11 7.61 -20.13
CA SER A 91 85.14 8.27 -19.31
C SER A 91 84.92 9.78 -19.14
N GLU A 92 84.42 10.45 -20.18
CA GLU A 92 84.21 11.90 -20.18
C GLU A 92 83.08 12.32 -19.23
N LEU A 93 81.93 11.62 -19.29
CA LEU A 93 80.78 11.89 -18.43
C LEU A 93 81.03 11.47 -16.98
N MET A 94 81.73 10.35 -16.76
CA MET A 94 82.18 9.97 -15.41
C MET A 94 83.13 11.02 -14.82
N GLY A 95 84.05 11.56 -15.63
CA GLY A 95 84.93 12.64 -15.21
C GLY A 95 84.15 13.89 -14.80
N ALA A 96 83.19 14.30 -15.63
CA ALA A 96 82.35 15.46 -15.35
C ALA A 96 81.47 15.29 -14.11
N LEU A 97 80.95 14.08 -13.85
CA LEU A 97 80.16 13.78 -12.66
C LEU A 97 81.01 13.79 -11.38
N LYS A 98 82.22 13.22 -11.41
CA LYS A 98 83.18 13.28 -10.28
C LYS A 98 83.63 14.71 -9.99
N GLU A 99 83.88 15.50 -11.03
CA GLU A 99 84.20 16.92 -10.88
C GLU A 99 83.03 17.68 -10.25
N HIS A 100 81.80 17.41 -10.69
CA HIS A 100 80.61 18.01 -10.11
C HIS A 100 80.39 17.63 -8.65
N GLU A 101 80.59 16.35 -8.29
CA GLU A 101 80.55 15.88 -6.91
C GLU A 101 81.59 16.62 -6.05
N TRP A 102 82.84 16.72 -6.53
CA TRP A 102 83.90 17.45 -5.85
C TRP A 102 83.56 18.94 -5.66
N LEU A 103 83.07 19.62 -6.71
CA LEU A 103 82.63 21.02 -6.64
C LEU A 103 81.46 21.22 -5.67
N SER A 104 80.51 20.28 -5.65
CA SER A 104 79.34 20.33 -4.79
C SER A 104 79.73 20.15 -3.32
N ASN A 105 80.60 19.18 -3.01
CA ASN A 105 81.12 18.95 -1.66
C ASN A 105 81.93 20.14 -1.14
N ASN A 106 82.74 20.78 -2.01
CA ASN A 106 83.46 22.01 -1.65
C ASN A 106 82.51 23.18 -1.34
N MET A 107 81.46 23.33 -2.14
CA MET A 107 80.45 24.36 -1.92
C MET A 107 79.68 24.11 -0.62
N GLU A 108 79.31 22.86 -0.32
CA GLU A 108 78.65 22.48 0.93
C GLU A 108 79.55 22.71 2.16
N ALA A 109 80.84 22.38 2.06
CA ALA A 109 81.82 22.67 3.11
C ALA A 109 81.95 24.18 3.38
N LEU A 110 82.00 25.00 2.32
CA LEU A 110 82.02 26.46 2.43
C LEU A 110 80.74 27.00 3.07
N LEU A 111 79.56 26.50 2.67
CA LEU A 111 78.28 26.90 3.26
C LEU A 111 78.22 26.54 4.75
N THR A 112 78.68 25.34 5.11
CA THR A 112 78.74 24.88 6.51
C THR A 112 79.69 25.75 7.34
N GLN A 113 80.82 26.16 6.76
CA GLN A 113 81.75 27.08 7.40
C GLN A 113 81.11 28.46 7.63
N LEU A 114 80.52 29.06 6.60
CA LEU A 114 79.87 30.37 6.69
C LEU A 114 78.67 30.36 7.66
N GLN A 115 77.94 29.24 7.73
CA GLN A 115 76.87 29.05 8.71
C GLN A 115 77.42 28.97 10.14
N ARG A 116 78.52 28.27 10.38
CA ARG A 116 79.17 28.17 11.69
C ARG A 116 79.72 29.52 12.16
N GLU A 117 80.20 30.33 11.23
CA GLU A 117 80.69 31.68 11.50
C GLU A 117 79.55 32.71 11.69
N GLY A 118 78.29 32.30 11.55
CA GLY A 118 77.11 33.13 11.82
C GLY A 118 76.75 34.11 10.70
N PHE A 119 77.35 33.97 9.52
CA PHE A 119 77.13 34.83 8.36
C PHE A 119 75.90 34.43 7.52
N LEU A 120 75.31 33.26 7.79
CA LEU A 120 74.05 32.78 7.20
C LEU A 120 72.98 32.73 8.29
N LYS A 121 72.12 33.76 8.39
CA LYS A 121 70.93 33.70 9.24
C LYS A 121 69.81 32.94 8.53
N GLN A 122 69.28 31.94 9.21
CA GLN A 122 68.18 31.10 8.75
C GLN A 122 66.84 31.71 9.16
N GLU A 123 66.61 33.00 8.91
CA GLU A 123 65.29 33.62 9.13
C GLU A 123 64.96 34.50 7.92
N ASP A 124 63.82 34.21 7.31
CA ASP A 124 63.26 34.74 6.07
C ASP A 124 63.98 34.32 4.78
N GLY A 125 63.24 33.65 3.89
CA GLY A 125 63.68 33.11 2.58
C GLY A 125 64.18 34.13 1.55
N ARG A 126 64.67 35.29 1.98
CA ARG A 126 65.63 36.14 1.28
C ARG A 126 66.93 36.08 2.05
N GLY A 127 67.81 35.17 1.66
CA GLY A 127 69.16 35.08 2.21
C GLY A 127 69.98 36.33 1.86
N ASP A 128 69.81 37.40 2.64
CA ASP A 128 70.73 38.52 2.63
C ASP A 128 72.05 38.02 3.22
N LEU A 129 73.06 37.92 2.36
CA LEU A 129 74.43 37.57 2.74
C LEU A 129 75.00 38.72 3.57
N VAL A 130 75.00 38.58 4.88
CA VAL A 130 75.71 39.51 5.78
C VAL A 130 77.14 38.99 5.92
N GLY A 131 77.97 39.26 4.92
CA GLY A 131 79.39 38.86 4.89
C GLY A 131 80.25 39.95 4.24
N SER A 132 81.57 39.87 4.39
CA SER A 132 82.47 40.77 3.66
C SER A 132 82.44 40.46 2.14
N GLU A 133 82.74 41.45 1.31
CA GLU A 133 82.63 41.41 -0.14
C GLU A 133 83.44 40.26 -0.78
N GLU A 134 84.55 39.88 -0.14
CA GLU A 134 85.39 38.75 -0.53
C GLU A 134 84.69 37.39 -0.33
N GLN A 135 83.96 37.20 0.77
CA GLN A 135 83.24 35.96 1.08
C GLN A 135 82.04 35.79 0.14
N ILE A 136 81.34 36.89 -0.18
CA ILE A 136 80.25 36.90 -1.16
C ILE A 136 80.77 36.54 -2.54
N SER A 137 81.88 37.14 -2.97
CA SER A 137 82.53 36.86 -4.25
C SER A 137 83.02 35.41 -4.33
N HIS A 138 83.59 34.88 -3.25
CA HIS A 138 84.04 33.49 -3.17
C HIS A 138 82.87 32.50 -3.26
N LEU A 139 81.77 32.75 -2.55
CA LEU A 139 80.56 31.92 -2.63
C LEU A 139 79.94 31.96 -4.04
N GLN A 140 79.88 33.13 -4.67
CA GLN A 140 79.38 33.28 -6.04
C GLN A 140 80.24 32.51 -7.04
N LEU A 141 81.56 32.47 -6.85
CA LEU A 141 82.47 31.71 -7.70
C LEU A 141 82.20 30.20 -7.60
N HIS A 142 82.04 29.65 -6.39
CA HIS A 142 81.66 28.24 -6.19
C HIS A 142 80.27 27.93 -6.75
N GLN A 143 79.30 28.81 -6.53
CA GLN A 143 77.96 28.66 -7.11
C GLN A 143 78.01 28.64 -8.64
N GLN A 144 78.83 29.49 -9.25
CA GLN A 144 79.00 29.53 -10.70
C GLN A 144 79.73 28.28 -11.21
N ALA A 145 80.73 27.78 -10.46
CA ALA A 145 81.42 26.54 -10.79
C ALA A 145 80.44 25.35 -10.82
N VAL A 146 79.62 25.18 -9.77
CA VAL A 146 78.57 24.14 -9.70
C VAL A 146 77.54 24.31 -10.83
N LYS A 147 77.09 25.53 -11.12
CA LYS A 147 76.19 25.79 -12.26
C LYS A 147 76.83 25.41 -13.60
N SER A 148 78.11 25.71 -13.78
CA SER A 148 78.84 25.42 -15.01
C SER A 148 79.07 23.92 -15.21
N SER A 149 79.33 23.18 -14.12
CA SER A 149 79.50 21.72 -14.17
C SER A 149 78.19 21.02 -14.52
N ILE A 150 77.05 21.44 -13.95
CA ILE A 150 75.72 20.93 -14.35
C ILE A 150 75.45 21.20 -15.84
N ARG A 151 75.76 22.40 -16.33
CA ARG A 151 75.59 22.72 -17.77
C ARG A 151 76.48 21.85 -18.65
N ASN A 152 77.70 21.55 -18.20
CA ASN A 152 78.61 20.67 -18.92
C ASN A 152 78.06 19.22 -18.97
N ILE A 153 77.64 18.70 -17.83
CA ILE A 153 77.01 17.38 -17.70
C ILE A 153 75.79 17.25 -18.61
N LEU A 154 74.89 18.24 -18.60
CA LEU A 154 73.70 18.24 -19.46
C LEU A 154 74.07 18.27 -20.96
N ARG A 155 75.14 18.98 -21.34
CA ARG A 155 75.64 18.99 -22.72
C ARG A 155 76.16 17.61 -23.13
N LEU A 156 76.90 16.94 -22.25
CA LEU A 156 77.41 15.58 -22.49
C LEU A 156 76.26 14.58 -22.60
N PHE A 157 75.26 14.65 -21.71
CA PHE A 157 74.04 13.84 -21.83
C PHE A 157 73.26 14.13 -23.13
N GLN A 158 73.20 15.38 -23.56
CA GLN A 158 72.54 15.72 -24.84
C GLN A 158 73.30 15.16 -26.06
N ALA A 159 74.62 15.03 -25.97
CA ALA A 159 75.45 14.42 -27.00
C ALA A 159 75.36 12.88 -27.01
N ASP A 160 75.05 12.27 -25.85
CA ASP A 160 74.88 10.82 -25.69
C ASP A 160 73.46 10.41 -25.20
N PRO A 161 72.55 10.09 -26.14
CA PRO A 161 71.21 9.65 -25.80
C PRO A 161 71.13 8.33 -25.02
N LEU A 162 72.12 7.44 -25.17
CA LEU A 162 72.13 6.15 -24.48
C LEU A 162 72.45 6.35 -22.99
N ALA A 163 73.46 7.17 -22.68
CA ALA A 163 73.76 7.57 -21.32
C ALA A 163 72.58 8.29 -20.66
N SER A 164 71.90 9.18 -21.40
CA SER A 164 70.70 9.86 -20.92
C SER A 164 69.55 8.90 -20.59
N GLN A 165 69.33 7.88 -21.43
CA GLN A 165 68.28 6.90 -21.19
C GLN A 165 68.60 6.03 -19.97
N ALA A 166 69.84 5.54 -19.86
CA ALA A 166 70.27 4.73 -18.72
C ALA A 166 70.07 5.46 -17.39
N VAL A 167 70.34 6.78 -17.36
CA VAL A 167 70.05 7.61 -16.20
C VAL A 167 68.55 7.72 -15.94
N ARG A 168 67.73 7.97 -16.97
CA ARG A 168 66.26 8.06 -16.80
C ARG A 168 65.63 6.74 -16.34
N ASP A 169 66.23 5.60 -16.64
CA ASP A 169 65.75 4.30 -16.17
C ASP A 169 65.86 4.17 -14.64
N GLU A 170 66.73 4.95 -14.01
CA GLU A 170 66.86 5.11 -12.55
C GLU A 170 65.83 6.09 -11.94
N ALA A 171 64.72 6.38 -12.64
CA ALA A 171 63.68 7.29 -12.18
C ALA A 171 63.09 6.95 -10.80
N TYR A 172 63.19 5.70 -10.35
CA TYR A 172 62.73 5.28 -9.03
C TYR A 172 63.52 5.91 -7.87
N ALA A 173 64.72 6.40 -8.13
CA ALA A 173 65.58 7.02 -7.12
C ALA A 173 65.30 8.52 -6.92
N ARG A 174 64.33 9.10 -7.65
CA ARG A 174 63.97 10.52 -7.52
C ARG A 174 63.29 10.80 -6.19
N ASP A 175 63.56 12.00 -5.68
CA ASP A 175 62.76 12.56 -4.59
C ASP A 175 61.31 12.83 -5.03
N LEU A 176 60.37 12.70 -4.10
CA LEU A 176 58.95 12.91 -4.34
C LEU A 176 58.65 14.33 -4.83
N SER A 177 59.35 15.35 -4.33
CA SER A 177 59.17 16.74 -4.75
C SER A 177 59.54 16.92 -6.23
N ALA A 178 60.66 16.32 -6.65
CA ALA A 178 61.11 16.38 -8.03
C ALA A 178 60.17 15.62 -8.97
N GLU A 179 59.68 14.45 -8.57
CA GLU A 179 58.74 13.65 -9.36
C GLU A 179 57.40 14.37 -9.55
N VAL A 180 56.82 14.93 -8.49
CA VAL A 180 55.57 15.74 -8.59
C VAL A 180 55.77 16.95 -9.50
N PHE A 181 56.93 17.59 -9.44
CA PHE A 181 57.25 18.73 -10.31
C PHE A 181 57.37 18.33 -11.79
N ILE A 182 58.04 17.21 -12.09
CA ILE A 182 58.15 16.66 -13.46
C ILE A 182 56.77 16.25 -14.00
N GLN A 183 55.93 15.61 -13.19
CA GLN A 183 54.56 15.25 -13.58
C GLN A 183 53.71 16.50 -13.85
N SER A 184 53.85 17.53 -13.01
CA SER A 184 53.15 18.81 -13.20
C SER A 184 53.60 19.50 -14.50
N LEU A 185 54.89 19.50 -14.81
CA LEU A 185 55.41 20.04 -16.07
C LEU A 185 54.93 19.23 -17.28
N SER A 186 54.86 17.90 -17.16
CA SER A 186 54.35 17.01 -18.21
C SER A 186 52.85 17.26 -18.46
N GLY A 187 52.07 17.44 -17.39
CA GLY A 187 50.67 17.85 -17.47
C GLY A 187 50.50 19.23 -18.11
N PHE A 188 51.33 20.20 -17.71
CA PHE A 188 51.34 21.55 -18.28
C PHE A 188 51.71 21.54 -19.77
N ARG A 189 52.66 20.70 -20.17
CA ARG A 189 53.03 20.48 -21.58
C ARG A 189 51.84 19.93 -22.37
N GLY A 190 51.08 18.98 -21.82
CA GLY A 190 49.84 18.48 -22.41
C GLY A 190 48.79 19.58 -22.57
N PHE A 191 48.54 20.35 -21.51
CA PHE A 191 47.60 21.47 -21.50
C PHE A 191 47.97 22.55 -22.53
N LEU A 192 49.23 22.97 -22.57
CA LEU A 192 49.70 23.95 -23.54
C LEU A 192 49.62 23.42 -24.96
N PHE A 193 49.91 22.14 -25.18
CA PHE A 193 49.77 21.53 -26.49
C PHE A 193 48.33 21.61 -26.98
N GLU A 194 47.36 21.26 -26.14
CA GLU A 194 45.93 21.42 -26.45
C GLU A 194 45.59 22.88 -26.75
N LYS A 195 46.00 23.82 -25.89
CA LYS A 195 45.73 25.26 -26.08
C LYS A 195 46.36 25.86 -27.34
N LEU A 196 47.52 25.37 -27.77
CA LEU A 196 48.17 25.79 -29.03
C LEU A 196 47.55 25.13 -30.27
N LEU A 197 46.79 24.03 -30.11
CA LEU A 197 46.01 23.42 -31.18
C LEU A 197 44.67 24.11 -31.40
N THR A 198 44.11 24.74 -30.36
CA THR A 198 42.81 25.40 -30.39
C THR A 198 42.88 26.78 -31.04
N SER A 199 42.01 27.02 -32.03
CA SER A 199 41.82 28.33 -32.65
C SER A 199 41.01 29.28 -31.73
N PRO A 200 41.22 30.61 -31.77
CA PRO A 200 40.36 31.55 -31.05
C PRO A 200 38.86 31.39 -31.35
N LEU A 201 38.52 31.01 -32.59
CA LEU A 201 37.14 30.72 -32.99
C LEU A 201 36.61 29.44 -32.33
N GLU A 202 37.42 28.37 -32.31
CA GLU A 202 37.05 27.09 -31.68
C GLU A 202 36.84 27.26 -30.16
N GLU A 203 37.68 28.06 -29.50
CA GLU A 203 37.49 28.39 -28.08
C GLU A 203 36.19 29.17 -27.86
N GLN A 204 35.85 30.13 -28.73
CA GLN A 204 34.58 30.86 -28.64
C GLN A 204 33.37 29.94 -28.86
N GLU A 205 33.43 29.03 -29.82
CA GLU A 205 32.39 28.01 -30.06
C GLU A 205 32.22 27.09 -28.85
N LYS A 206 33.32 26.66 -28.23
CA LYS A 206 33.32 25.86 -26.99
C LYS A 206 32.64 26.59 -25.84
N ILE A 207 32.93 27.89 -25.66
CA ILE A 207 32.30 28.73 -24.63
C ILE A 207 30.79 28.83 -24.87
N GLN A 208 30.37 29.18 -26.09
CA GLN A 208 28.94 29.30 -26.43
C GLN A 208 28.19 27.99 -26.24
N PHE A 209 28.79 26.87 -26.65
CA PHE A 209 28.19 25.55 -26.47
C PHE A 209 28.04 25.18 -24.99
N MET A 210 29.05 25.49 -24.17
CA MET A 210 29.00 25.26 -22.72
C MET A 210 27.93 26.13 -22.04
N GLU A 211 27.78 27.38 -22.46
CA GLU A 211 26.70 28.28 -22.00
C GLU A 211 25.31 27.74 -22.39
N GLU A 212 25.13 27.25 -23.63
CA GLU A 212 23.87 26.66 -24.08
C GLU A 212 23.52 25.39 -23.30
N ILE A 213 24.50 24.52 -23.04
CA ILE A 213 24.30 23.35 -22.17
C ILE A 213 23.89 23.80 -20.77
N SER A 214 24.61 24.73 -20.16
CA SER A 214 24.32 25.23 -18.82
C SER A 214 22.91 25.81 -18.71
N LEU A 215 22.49 26.59 -19.71
CA LEU A 215 21.15 27.16 -19.76
C LEU A 215 20.07 26.07 -19.88
N ARG A 216 20.28 25.07 -20.74
CA ARG A 216 19.36 23.93 -20.88
C ARG A 216 19.27 23.13 -19.60
N ASP A 217 20.42 22.88 -18.96
CA ASP A 217 20.50 22.10 -17.73
C ASP A 217 19.77 22.81 -16.59
N LYS A 218 19.95 24.14 -16.47
CA LYS A 218 19.19 24.98 -15.54
C LYS A 218 17.68 24.89 -15.79
N LYS A 219 17.23 25.05 -17.04
CA LYS A 219 15.80 24.97 -17.39
C LYS A 219 15.21 23.58 -17.11
N ASN A 220 15.97 22.53 -17.41
CA ASN A 220 15.56 21.16 -17.13
C ASN A 220 15.44 20.93 -15.61
N THR A 221 16.40 21.42 -14.83
CA THR A 221 16.38 21.36 -13.36
C THR A 221 15.17 22.08 -12.79
N GLU A 222 14.86 23.28 -13.28
CA GLU A 222 13.65 24.03 -12.88
C GLU A 222 12.37 23.28 -13.23
N THR A 223 12.31 22.65 -14.41
CA THR A 223 11.15 21.86 -14.86
C THR A 223 10.97 20.61 -14.00
N ILE A 224 12.05 19.91 -13.67
CA ILE A 224 12.03 18.74 -12.78
C ILE A 224 11.51 19.14 -11.40
N ALA A 225 12.06 20.21 -10.81
CA ALA A 225 11.61 20.69 -9.50
C ALA A 225 10.14 21.08 -9.48
N ALA A 226 9.63 21.71 -10.56
CA ALA A 226 8.21 22.06 -10.68
C ALA A 226 7.32 20.80 -10.74
N LEU A 227 7.71 19.78 -11.52
CA LEU A 227 6.97 18.52 -11.63
C LEU A 227 7.00 17.73 -10.32
N GLU A 228 8.13 17.71 -9.61
CA GLU A 228 8.24 17.09 -8.29
C GLU A 228 7.33 17.77 -7.27
N ALA A 229 7.24 19.10 -7.29
CA ALA A 229 6.32 19.85 -6.44
C ALA A 229 4.84 19.56 -6.75
N GLU A 230 4.48 19.49 -8.04
CA GLU A 230 3.12 19.12 -8.46
C GLU A 230 2.77 17.69 -8.03
N LEU A 231 3.69 16.74 -8.21
CA LEU A 231 3.50 15.37 -7.78
C LEU A 231 3.29 15.28 -6.26
N ALA A 232 4.10 15.99 -5.47
CA ALA A 232 3.96 16.05 -4.02
C ALA A 232 2.60 16.63 -3.61
N ALA A 233 2.14 17.70 -4.26
CA ALA A 233 0.83 18.29 -4.00
C ALA A 233 -0.32 17.33 -4.32
N VAL A 234 -0.26 16.60 -5.43
CA VAL A 234 -1.26 15.60 -5.81
C VAL A 234 -1.30 14.44 -4.81
N ILE A 235 -0.14 13.95 -4.36
CA ILE A 235 -0.05 12.90 -3.33
C ILE A 235 -0.68 13.37 -2.03
N GLN A 236 -0.35 14.59 -1.58
CA GLN A 236 -0.92 15.16 -0.36
C GLN A 236 -2.44 15.29 -0.45
N ASN A 237 -2.97 15.83 -1.56
CA ASN A 237 -4.42 15.94 -1.74
C ASN A 237 -5.12 14.56 -1.74
N ARG A 238 -4.52 13.56 -2.38
CA ARG A 238 -5.02 12.18 -2.34
C ARG A 238 -5.06 11.64 -0.91
N ASP A 239 -4.00 11.84 -0.15
CA ASP A 239 -3.91 11.36 1.23
C ASP A 239 -4.93 12.07 2.13
N ASP A 240 -5.14 13.38 1.95
CA ASP A 240 -6.19 14.15 2.65
C ASP A 240 -7.60 13.63 2.31
N GLU A 241 -7.87 13.29 1.04
CA GLU A 241 -9.14 12.66 0.64
C GLU A 241 -9.32 11.28 1.26
N ILE A 242 -8.26 10.46 1.29
CA ILE A 242 -8.28 9.15 1.95
C ILE A 242 -8.58 9.32 3.44
N MET A 243 -7.96 10.30 4.12
CA MET A 243 -8.21 10.59 5.53
C MET A 243 -9.67 11.00 5.77
N LYS A 244 -10.24 11.87 4.93
CA LYS A 244 -11.67 12.27 5.01
C LYS A 244 -12.61 11.08 4.83
N LYS A 245 -12.38 10.24 3.80
CA LYS A 245 -13.18 9.03 3.55
C LYS A 245 -13.06 8.03 4.70
N ASN A 246 -11.86 7.83 5.24
CA ASN A 246 -11.62 6.96 6.39
C ASN A 246 -12.32 7.47 7.67
N ALA A 247 -12.39 8.78 7.88
CA ALA A 247 -13.17 9.36 8.98
C ALA A 247 -14.66 9.06 8.81
N ALA A 248 -15.22 9.32 7.62
CA ALA A 248 -16.63 9.01 7.33
C ALA A 248 -16.96 7.52 7.49
N ILE A 249 -16.07 6.63 7.06
CA ILE A 249 -16.23 5.17 7.26
C ILE A 249 -16.29 4.84 8.76
N ARG A 250 -15.44 5.44 9.59
CA ARG A 250 -15.45 5.22 11.05
C ARG A 250 -16.76 5.70 11.68
N ASP A 251 -17.23 6.87 11.29
CA ASP A 251 -18.48 7.44 11.82
C ASP A 251 -19.68 6.58 11.42
N LEU A 252 -19.75 6.17 10.15
CA LEU A 252 -20.82 5.28 9.66
C LEU A 252 -20.80 3.91 10.35
N LYS A 253 -19.62 3.32 10.58
CA LYS A 253 -19.49 2.08 11.36
C LYS A 253 -20.01 2.26 12.79
N SER A 254 -19.70 3.39 13.42
CA SER A 254 -20.20 3.73 14.76
C SER A 254 -21.72 3.85 14.79
N HIS A 255 -22.31 4.57 13.83
CA HIS A 255 -23.76 4.72 13.71
C HIS A 255 -24.46 3.38 13.46
N LEU A 256 -23.91 2.53 12.60
CA LEU A 256 -24.46 1.20 12.32
C LEU A 256 -24.48 0.35 13.59
N LEU A 257 -23.36 0.32 14.33
CA LEU A 257 -23.27 -0.41 15.59
C LEU A 257 -24.22 0.13 16.67
N HIS A 258 -24.42 1.45 16.70
CA HIS A 258 -25.40 2.06 17.61
C HIS A 258 -26.83 1.68 17.23
N LEU A 259 -27.17 1.72 15.94
CA LEU A 259 -28.48 1.36 15.43
C LEU A 259 -28.79 -0.12 15.68
N GLU A 260 -27.81 -1.00 15.49
CA GLU A 260 -27.93 -2.43 15.78
C GLU A 260 -28.29 -2.65 17.25
N LYS A 261 -27.51 -2.10 18.19
CA LYS A 261 -27.79 -2.18 19.63
C LYS A 261 -29.15 -1.59 20.02
N PHE A 262 -29.51 -0.46 19.42
CA PHE A 262 -30.82 0.16 19.65
C PHE A 262 -31.96 -0.75 19.17
N SER A 263 -31.85 -1.29 17.94
CA SER A 263 -32.85 -2.17 17.36
C SER A 263 -33.00 -3.47 18.14
N GLU A 264 -31.90 -4.07 18.59
CA GLU A 264 -31.90 -5.28 19.42
C GLU A 264 -32.62 -5.01 20.74
N SER A 265 -32.31 -3.89 21.40
CA SER A 265 -32.97 -3.48 22.64
C SER A 265 -34.48 -3.27 22.44
N GLN A 266 -34.90 -2.68 21.32
CA GLN A 266 -36.32 -2.49 21.01
C GLN A 266 -37.03 -3.82 20.73
N ILE A 267 -36.43 -4.70 19.92
CA ILE A 267 -36.98 -6.04 19.64
C ILE A 267 -37.15 -6.82 20.95
N GLN A 268 -36.15 -6.77 21.85
CA GLN A 268 -36.24 -7.42 23.16
C GLN A 268 -37.40 -6.87 24.00
N ARG A 269 -37.58 -5.54 24.06
CA ARG A 269 -38.72 -4.93 24.77
C ARG A 269 -40.06 -5.34 24.18
N THR A 270 -40.23 -5.21 22.86
CA THR A 270 -41.48 -5.59 22.18
C THR A 270 -41.81 -7.06 22.41
N LYS A 271 -40.80 -7.94 22.36
CA LYS A 271 -40.98 -9.37 22.65
C LYS A 271 -41.45 -9.60 24.08
N GLN A 272 -40.82 -8.96 25.06
CA GLN A 272 -41.20 -9.08 26.48
C GLN A 272 -42.63 -8.56 26.74
N GLU A 273 -43.02 -7.44 26.11
CA GLU A 273 -44.37 -6.89 26.20
C GLU A 273 -45.40 -7.84 25.57
N ALA A 274 -45.11 -8.37 24.37
CA ALA A 274 -45.98 -9.36 23.71
C ALA A 274 -46.15 -10.63 24.55
N GLU A 275 -45.07 -11.17 25.13
CA GLU A 275 -45.14 -12.33 26.03
C GLU A 275 -45.95 -12.04 27.30
N LYS A 276 -45.82 -10.84 27.87
CA LYS A 276 -46.60 -10.41 29.03
C LYS A 276 -48.09 -10.33 28.71
N LEU A 277 -48.44 -9.73 27.56
CA LEU A 277 -49.82 -9.65 27.07
C LEU A 277 -50.40 -11.04 26.82
N GLN A 278 -49.67 -11.90 26.10
CA GLN A 278 -50.08 -13.28 25.82
C GLN A 278 -50.36 -14.07 27.10
N LYS A 279 -49.47 -13.98 28.11
CA LYS A 279 -49.68 -14.64 29.42
C LYS A 279 -50.92 -14.10 30.13
N GLY A 280 -51.18 -12.80 30.04
CA GLY A 280 -52.38 -12.16 30.59
C GLY A 280 -53.65 -12.66 29.91
N GLU A 281 -53.69 -12.65 28.58
CA GLU A 281 -54.83 -13.12 27.78
C GLU A 281 -55.11 -14.61 28.01
N LEU A 282 -54.06 -15.44 28.08
CA LEU A 282 -54.19 -16.87 28.37
C LEU A 282 -54.89 -17.10 29.72
N ARG A 283 -54.47 -16.38 30.78
CA ARG A 283 -55.09 -16.48 32.11
C ARG A 283 -56.56 -16.05 32.08
N ILE A 284 -56.88 -14.95 31.40
CA ILE A 284 -58.27 -14.47 31.25
C ILE A 284 -59.11 -15.51 30.50
N SER A 285 -58.58 -16.08 29.42
CA SER A 285 -59.26 -17.11 28.63
C SER A 285 -59.47 -18.40 29.45
N GLN A 286 -58.46 -18.84 30.20
CA GLN A 286 -58.57 -19.99 31.11
C GLN A 286 -59.65 -19.77 32.17
N ALA A 287 -59.69 -18.59 32.79
CA ALA A 287 -60.72 -18.25 33.79
C ALA A 287 -62.14 -18.26 33.18
N LYS A 288 -62.30 -17.73 31.95
CA LYS A 288 -63.58 -17.80 31.22
C LYS A 288 -63.99 -19.24 30.92
N CYS A 289 -63.07 -20.07 30.45
CA CYS A 289 -63.32 -21.49 30.17
C CYS A 289 -63.76 -22.24 31.44
N ALA A 290 -63.05 -22.03 32.55
CA ALA A 290 -63.40 -22.63 33.84
C ALA A 290 -64.82 -22.23 34.31
N LYS A 291 -65.20 -20.95 34.14
CA LYS A 291 -66.56 -20.47 34.46
C LYS A 291 -67.62 -21.16 33.59
N ILE A 292 -67.43 -21.19 32.27
CA ILE A 292 -68.37 -21.86 31.35
C ILE A 292 -68.49 -23.35 31.66
N GLN A 293 -67.37 -24.00 32.01
CA GLN A 293 -67.38 -25.41 32.43
C GLN A 293 -68.21 -25.61 33.70
N GLN A 294 -68.06 -24.73 34.70
CA GLN A 294 -68.86 -24.74 35.92
C GLN A 294 -70.35 -24.55 35.62
N ASP A 295 -70.72 -23.54 34.83
CA ASP A 295 -72.11 -23.28 34.44
C ASP A 295 -72.71 -24.49 33.70
N THR A 296 -71.94 -25.12 32.82
CA THR A 296 -72.35 -26.35 32.12
C THR A 296 -72.62 -27.49 33.09
N HIS A 297 -71.77 -27.68 34.11
CA HIS A 297 -71.98 -28.72 35.13
C HIS A 297 -73.23 -28.43 35.95
N GLN A 298 -73.45 -27.17 36.36
CA GLN A 298 -74.64 -26.76 37.10
C GLN A 298 -75.92 -27.00 36.29
N LEU A 299 -75.95 -26.58 35.02
CA LEU A 299 -77.10 -26.79 34.14
C LEU A 299 -77.39 -28.27 33.90
N ARG A 300 -76.35 -29.12 33.75
CA ARG A 300 -76.51 -30.57 33.66
C ARG A 300 -77.14 -31.16 34.92
N THR A 301 -76.70 -30.71 36.10
CA THR A 301 -77.29 -31.13 37.37
C THR A 301 -78.76 -30.69 37.48
N GLN A 302 -79.07 -29.44 37.14
CA GLN A 302 -80.45 -28.93 37.13
C GLN A 302 -81.34 -29.72 36.18
N LEU A 303 -80.86 -30.03 34.97
CA LEU A 303 -81.59 -30.86 34.01
C LEU A 303 -81.87 -32.25 34.59
N ASN A 304 -80.89 -32.88 35.23
CA ASN A 304 -81.09 -34.20 35.85
C ASN A 304 -82.15 -34.16 36.97
N VAL A 305 -82.16 -33.11 37.79
CA VAL A 305 -83.19 -32.91 38.81
C VAL A 305 -84.58 -32.80 38.16
N LEU A 306 -84.72 -31.94 37.14
CA LEU A 306 -86.00 -31.79 36.42
C LEU A 306 -86.46 -33.09 35.75
N ILE A 307 -85.53 -33.90 35.23
CA ILE A 307 -85.84 -35.22 34.67
C ILE A 307 -86.41 -36.16 35.75
N ILE A 308 -85.82 -36.15 36.95
CA ILE A 308 -86.30 -36.97 38.08
C ILE A 308 -87.68 -36.47 38.55
N ASP A 309 -87.83 -35.17 38.80
CA ASP A 309 -89.10 -34.58 39.22
C ASP A 309 -90.23 -34.86 38.22
N ASN A 310 -89.93 -34.73 36.92
CA ASN A 310 -90.90 -35.06 35.88
C ASN A 310 -91.27 -36.54 35.88
N ARG A 311 -90.28 -37.45 36.01
CA ARG A 311 -90.54 -38.89 36.14
C ARG A 311 -91.40 -39.22 37.35
N ASP A 312 -91.14 -38.60 38.50
CA ASP A 312 -91.93 -38.82 39.72
C ASP A 312 -93.36 -38.29 39.59
N SER A 313 -93.52 -37.11 38.99
CA SER A 313 -94.85 -36.55 38.69
C SER A 313 -95.63 -37.40 37.70
N GLU A 314 -94.98 -37.91 36.66
CA GLU A 314 -95.55 -38.83 35.67
C GLU A 314 -95.99 -40.14 36.33
N LEU A 315 -95.13 -40.73 37.17
CA LEU A 315 -95.46 -41.92 37.96
C LEU A 315 -96.64 -41.67 38.90
N ALA A 316 -96.71 -40.50 39.53
CA ALA A 316 -97.82 -40.12 40.39
C ALA A 316 -99.14 -39.99 39.60
N LEU A 317 -99.10 -39.41 38.40
CA LEU A 317 -100.25 -39.35 37.50
C LEU A 317 -100.69 -40.74 37.03
N ARG A 318 -99.76 -41.63 36.67
CA ARG A 318 -100.08 -43.03 36.35
C ARG A 318 -100.76 -43.74 37.51
N LYS A 319 -100.27 -43.55 38.74
CA LYS A 319 -100.90 -44.12 39.95
C LYS A 319 -102.32 -43.57 40.17
N LYS A 320 -102.54 -42.26 39.96
CA LYS A 320 -103.88 -41.65 40.05
C LYS A 320 -104.81 -42.18 38.96
N LYS A 321 -104.34 -42.23 37.71
CA LYS A 321 -105.06 -42.80 36.58
C LYS A 321 -105.52 -44.22 36.89
N TYR A 322 -104.62 -45.09 37.34
CA TYR A 322 -104.95 -46.48 37.72
C TYR A 322 -106.01 -46.57 38.82
N LYS A 323 -105.96 -45.68 39.83
CA LYS A 323 -106.99 -45.62 40.87
C LYS A 323 -108.37 -45.25 40.32
N VAL A 324 -108.44 -44.22 39.46
CA VAL A 324 -109.69 -43.80 38.83
C VAL A 324 -110.22 -44.88 37.89
N GLU A 325 -109.34 -45.52 37.09
CA GLU A 325 -109.72 -46.66 36.25
C GLU A 325 -110.29 -47.81 37.10
N MET A 326 -109.69 -48.10 38.26
CA MET A 326 -110.22 -49.10 39.21
C MET A 326 -111.57 -48.68 39.83
N GLU A 327 -111.78 -47.40 40.13
CA GLU A 327 -113.06 -46.88 40.61
C GLU A 327 -114.16 -46.97 39.53
N ILE A 328 -113.83 -46.67 38.28
CA ILE A 328 -114.75 -46.85 37.13
C ILE A 328 -115.10 -48.33 36.98
N GLU A 329 -114.10 -49.22 37.04
CA GLU A 329 -114.33 -50.67 36.98
C GLU A 329 -115.27 -51.14 38.10
N ASN A 330 -115.07 -50.63 39.32
CA ASN A 330 -115.96 -50.91 40.45
C ASN A 330 -117.38 -50.35 40.25
N TRP A 331 -117.54 -49.18 39.62
CA TRP A 331 -118.86 -48.62 39.29
C TRP A 331 -119.56 -49.39 38.19
N ILE A 332 -118.83 -49.85 37.16
CA ILE A 332 -119.35 -50.75 36.13
C ILE A 332 -119.85 -52.02 36.79
N GLN A 333 -119.03 -52.66 37.64
CA GLN A 333 -119.43 -53.87 38.37
C GLN A 333 -120.68 -53.65 39.24
N LYS A 334 -120.80 -52.49 39.92
CA LYS A 334 -122.01 -52.15 40.68
C LYS A 334 -123.23 -51.92 39.80
N TYR A 335 -123.07 -51.26 38.66
CA TYR A 335 -124.16 -51.04 37.70
C TYR A 335 -124.62 -52.36 37.10
N ASP A 336 -123.68 -53.22 36.69
CA ASP A 336 -123.97 -54.56 36.18
C ASP A 336 -124.71 -55.40 37.23
N ALA A 337 -124.34 -55.28 38.52
CA ALA A 337 -125.07 -55.92 39.63
C ALA A 337 -126.49 -55.36 39.84
N ASP A 338 -126.69 -54.03 39.87
CA ASP A 338 -128.02 -53.39 40.06
C ASP A 338 -128.94 -53.59 38.84
N MET A 339 -128.39 -53.58 37.62
CA MET A 339 -129.11 -53.94 36.40
C MET A 339 -129.46 -55.44 36.36
N GLY A 340 -128.62 -56.29 36.95
CA GLY A 340 -128.92 -57.70 37.20
C GLY A 340 -130.06 -57.91 38.20
N GLU A 341 -130.21 -57.06 39.21
CA GLU A 341 -131.29 -57.15 40.21
C GLU A 341 -132.64 -56.57 39.74
N LYS A 342 -132.67 -55.61 38.81
CA LYS A 342 -133.90 -54.96 38.30
C LYS A 342 -134.55 -55.62 37.07
N GLN A 343 -134.08 -56.78 36.62
CA GLN A 343 -134.68 -57.52 35.49
C GLN A 343 -135.20 -58.92 35.86
N VAL A 344 -136.49 -58.98 36.21
CA VAL A 344 -137.46 -60.06 35.92
C VAL A 344 -138.78 -59.35 35.58
N PRO A 345 -139.59 -59.69 34.54
CA PRO A 345 -139.63 -60.93 33.75
C PRO A 345 -139.47 -60.74 32.23
N SER A 346 -139.22 -61.88 31.58
CA SER A 346 -139.37 -62.23 30.16
C SER A 346 -139.97 -61.19 29.18
N VAL A 347 -139.29 -61.12 28.02
CA VAL A 347 -139.82 -60.94 26.65
C VAL A 347 -139.79 -59.52 26.06
N VAL A 348 -139.16 -59.47 24.87
CA VAL A 348 -139.46 -58.65 23.66
C VAL A 348 -138.64 -57.37 23.37
N LYS A 349 -137.76 -57.56 22.39
CA LYS A 349 -137.65 -56.89 21.07
C LYS A 349 -137.14 -55.44 20.92
N THR A 350 -136.20 -55.40 19.98
CA THR A 350 -136.10 -54.57 18.75
C THR A 350 -135.35 -53.24 18.74
N VAL A 351 -134.78 -53.02 17.54
CA VAL A 351 -134.24 -51.79 16.93
C VAL A 351 -132.78 -51.51 17.35
N GLY A 352 -131.79 -51.35 16.49
CA GLY A 352 -131.76 -50.89 15.09
C GLY A 352 -131.07 -49.52 15.04
N SER A 353 -130.21 -49.31 14.02
CA SER A 353 -129.54 -48.04 13.62
C SER A 353 -128.11 -47.87 14.18
N SER A 354 -127.02 -47.68 13.42
CA SER A 354 -126.71 -46.92 12.19
C SER A 354 -126.07 -45.55 12.48
N SER A 355 -124.85 -45.41 11.95
CA SER A 355 -124.25 -44.22 11.29
C SER A 355 -123.40 -43.19 12.04
N ARG A 356 -122.17 -43.02 11.49
CA ARG A 356 -121.44 -41.76 11.14
C ARG A 356 -121.04 -40.84 12.30
N GLY A 357 -119.84 -40.26 12.40
CA GLY A 357 -118.76 -39.98 11.46
C GLY A 357 -118.20 -38.57 11.76
N LEU A 358 -116.92 -38.31 11.38
CA LEU A 358 -116.31 -36.96 11.15
C LEU A 358 -116.09 -36.08 12.42
N VAL A 359 -115.03 -35.27 12.64
CA VAL A 359 -114.08 -34.44 11.84
C VAL A 359 -112.85 -34.16 12.74
N HIS A 360 -111.59 -34.28 12.26
CA HIS A 360 -110.58 -33.20 12.02
C HIS A 360 -110.49 -32.10 13.11
N VAL A 361 -109.33 -31.65 13.61
CA VAL A 361 -108.33 -30.77 12.95
C VAL A 361 -107.05 -30.72 13.80
N ASP A 362 -105.91 -30.82 13.11
CA ASP A 362 -104.50 -30.50 13.49
C ASP A 362 -104.36 -29.04 14.03
N PRO A 363 -103.26 -28.55 14.65
CA PRO A 363 -101.99 -28.48 13.92
C PRO A 363 -100.69 -28.46 14.77
N THR A 364 -99.58 -28.86 14.12
CA THR A 364 -98.23 -28.22 14.10
C THR A 364 -97.58 -27.77 15.42
N GLN A 365 -96.28 -27.94 15.72
CA GLN A 365 -95.10 -27.93 14.86
C GLN A 365 -93.84 -28.30 15.69
N GLY A 366 -92.93 -29.06 15.09
CA GLY A 366 -91.46 -28.97 15.25
C GLY A 366 -90.84 -29.67 16.47
N VAL A 367 -89.65 -30.29 16.41
CA VAL A 367 -88.62 -30.45 15.38
C VAL A 367 -87.79 -31.70 15.74
N HIS A 368 -87.36 -32.45 14.70
CA HIS A 368 -86.17 -33.32 14.54
C HIS A 368 -85.27 -33.62 15.78
N VAL A 369 -84.72 -34.82 15.97
CA VAL A 369 -83.58 -35.35 15.20
C VAL A 369 -83.52 -36.89 15.26
N MET A 370 -83.24 -37.46 14.08
CA MET A 370 -82.90 -38.86 13.79
C MET A 370 -81.43 -39.15 14.15
N TYR A 371 -81.17 -40.29 14.77
CA TYR A 371 -79.82 -40.88 14.78
C TYR A 371 -79.66 -41.75 13.53
N THR A 372 -78.75 -41.34 12.64
CA THR A 372 -78.12 -42.25 11.66
C THR A 372 -76.61 -42.13 11.79
N ASP A 373 -76.00 -43.25 12.18
CA ASP A 373 -74.57 -43.51 12.02
C ASP A 373 -74.21 -43.61 10.53
N LYS A 374 -73.28 -42.76 10.07
CA LYS A 374 -72.00 -43.14 9.44
C LYS A 374 -71.27 -41.95 8.78
N PRO A 375 -69.95 -42.06 8.55
CA PRO A 375 -69.02 -40.92 8.52
C PRO A 375 -68.72 -40.47 7.10
N PHE A 376 -68.54 -39.16 6.86
CA PHE A 376 -67.64 -38.67 5.81
C PHE A 376 -67.34 -37.17 5.91
N GLN A 377 -66.04 -36.87 5.88
CA GLN A 377 -65.35 -35.69 5.32
C GLN A 377 -66.21 -34.54 4.74
N ARG A 378 -65.91 -33.30 5.15
CA ARG A 378 -65.26 -32.31 4.27
C ARG A 378 -64.92 -30.98 4.96
N ARG A 379 -63.70 -30.53 4.67
CA ARG A 379 -63.31 -29.18 4.26
C ARG A 379 -64.02 -28.02 4.95
N THR A 380 -63.33 -27.40 5.89
CA THR A 380 -63.42 -25.96 6.11
C THR A 380 -62.63 -25.27 5.00
N THR A 381 -63.35 -24.59 4.12
CA THR A 381 -62.84 -23.54 3.25
C THR A 381 -62.39 -22.36 4.12
N VAL A 382 -61.08 -22.12 4.18
CA VAL A 382 -60.50 -20.85 4.61
C VAL A 382 -60.64 -19.89 3.45
N THR A 383 -61.42 -18.83 3.62
CA THR A 383 -61.37 -17.63 2.77
C THR A 383 -60.02 -16.95 2.97
N ILE A 384 -59.08 -17.29 2.10
CA ILE A 384 -57.84 -16.56 1.86
C ILE A 384 -58.22 -15.27 1.12
N ARG A 385 -58.12 -14.12 1.79
CA ARG A 385 -57.92 -12.86 1.07
C ARG A 385 -56.44 -12.79 0.69
N GLN A 386 -56.20 -12.85 -0.62
CA GLN A 386 -54.94 -12.44 -1.24
C GLN A 386 -54.60 -11.00 -0.83
N VAL A 387 -53.39 -10.79 -0.34
CA VAL A 387 -52.57 -9.66 -0.78
C VAL A 387 -51.27 -10.26 -1.31
N THR A 388 -51.10 -10.04 -2.60
CA THR A 388 -49.96 -10.27 -3.47
C THR A 388 -48.66 -9.73 -2.90
N ILE A 389 -47.59 -10.54 -2.79
CA ILE A 389 -46.22 -10.13 -3.15
C ILE A 389 -45.47 -11.34 -3.79
N PHE A 390 -44.83 -11.02 -4.91
CA PHE A 390 -44.04 -11.81 -5.85
C PHE A 390 -42.94 -12.73 -5.25
N LEU A 391 -42.79 -13.90 -5.86
CA LEU A 391 -41.56 -14.73 -5.97
C LEU A 391 -40.44 -13.97 -6.77
N PRO A 392 -39.16 -14.41 -6.84
CA PRO A 392 -38.68 -15.80 -6.66
C PRO A 392 -37.38 -16.01 -5.87
N CYS A 393 -37.21 -17.28 -5.46
CA CYS A 393 -35.94 -17.92 -5.16
C CYS A 393 -35.00 -17.92 -6.38
N PHE A 394 -33.71 -17.68 -6.15
CA PHE A 394 -32.63 -18.28 -6.93
C PHE A 394 -31.50 -18.71 -5.97
N CYS A 395 -31.27 -20.03 -5.97
CA CYS A 395 -30.03 -20.80 -5.82
C CYS A 395 -28.94 -20.44 -4.78
N ILE A 396 -28.36 -21.53 -4.23
CA ILE A 396 -26.94 -21.81 -3.84
C ILE A 396 -26.86 -22.24 -2.35
N GLN A 397 -26.84 -23.55 -2.05
CA GLN A 397 -25.64 -24.41 -1.88
C GLN A 397 -24.77 -23.99 -0.67
N LEU A 398 -24.75 -24.78 0.41
CA LEU A 398 -23.77 -25.86 0.70
C LEU A 398 -22.39 -25.34 1.20
N LEU A 399 -21.96 -25.92 2.33
CA LEU A 399 -20.59 -25.98 2.90
C LEU A 399 -20.09 -24.70 3.60
N SER A 400 -19.85 -24.69 4.91
CA SER A 400 -18.90 -25.48 5.72
C SER A 400 -17.44 -25.07 5.49
N ALA A 401 -16.86 -24.54 6.56
CA ALA A 401 -15.47 -24.70 7.00
C ALA A 401 -14.36 -24.24 6.04
N VAL A 402 -13.87 -23.01 6.28
CA VAL A 402 -12.46 -22.75 6.59
C VAL A 402 -12.41 -21.90 7.85
#